data_AF-A0A1V5LH02-F1
#
_entry.id   AF-A0A1V5LH02-F1
#
_cell.length_a   1.000
_cell.length_b   1.000
_cell.length_c   1.000
_cell.angle_alpha   90.00
_cell.angle_beta   90.00
_cell.angle_gamma   90.00
#
_symmetry.space_group_name_H-M   'P 1'
#
loop_
_entity.id
_entity.type
_entity.pdbx_description
1 polymer ?
#
loop_
_entity_poly.entity_id
_entity_poly.type
_entity_poly.pdbx_seq_one_letter_code
_entity_poly.pdbx_strand_id
1 'polypeptide(L)'
;MLGYTATRWSYLVRRPRSLPADARVPTAGECYRFVLSNPHVHCVLTAPRSERELRENIAAVRQGPLQEEELAFMRGFGDVVHGQKRWFM
;
A
#
# COMPACT_ATOMS: atom_id res chain seq x y z
N MET A 1 6.44 15.00 6.55
CA MET A 1 5.17 15.09 5.80
C MET A 1 4.17 14.08 6.36
N LEU A 2 2.87 14.29 6.15
CA LEU A 2 1.80 13.34 6.50
C LEU A 2 1.19 12.75 5.21
N GLY A 3 1.01 11.42 5.16
CA GLY A 3 0.32 10.74 4.06
C GLY A 3 -1.11 10.35 4.43
N TYR A 4 -2.08 10.52 3.52
CA TYR A 4 -3.51 10.25 3.80
C TYR A 4 -4.23 9.43 2.73
N THR A 5 -3.53 9.03 1.67
CA THR A 5 -4.08 8.26 0.53
C THR A 5 -3.26 7.00 0.22
N ALA A 6 -2.59 6.43 1.22
CA ALA A 6 -1.65 5.32 1.04
C ALA A 6 -2.24 4.09 0.32
N THR A 7 -3.54 3.81 0.49
CA THR A 7 -4.22 2.69 -0.19
C THR A 7 -4.95 3.11 -1.48
N ARG A 8 -4.90 4.40 -1.84
CA ARG A 8 -5.72 5.04 -2.87
C ARG A 8 -7.19 4.66 -2.72
N TRP A 9 -7.79 4.97 -1.58
CA TRP A 9 -9.20 4.67 -1.30
C TRP A 9 -9.55 3.19 -1.50
N SER A 10 -8.69 2.29 -1.01
CA SER A 10 -8.73 0.83 -1.21
C SER A 10 -8.47 0.32 -2.63
N TYR A 11 -8.18 1.17 -3.61
CA TYR A 11 -7.92 0.72 -4.98
C TYR A 11 -6.68 -0.17 -5.09
N LEU A 12 -5.63 0.10 -4.30
CA LEU A 12 -4.39 -0.67 -4.35
C LEU A 12 -4.48 -2.05 -3.71
N VAL A 13 -5.42 -2.23 -2.77
CA VAL A 13 -5.65 -3.51 -2.09
C VAL A 13 -6.71 -4.36 -2.80
N ARG A 14 -7.19 -3.90 -3.96
CA ARG A 14 -8.07 -4.65 -4.86
C ARG A 14 -7.27 -5.11 -6.06
N ARG A 15 -7.53 -6.33 -6.53
CA ARG A 15 -6.87 -6.89 -7.71
C ARG A 15 -7.21 -6.05 -8.96
N PRO A 16 -6.24 -5.43 -9.64
CA PRO A 16 -6.45 -4.82 -10.95
C PRO A 16 -6.86 -5.88 -11.97
N ARG A 17 -7.76 -5.57 -12.91
CA ARG A 17 -8.25 -6.54 -13.91
C ARG A 17 -7.16 -7.06 -14.85
N SER A 18 -6.10 -6.28 -15.07
CA SER A 18 -4.96 -6.68 -15.91
C SER A 18 -3.97 -7.59 -15.20
N LEU A 19 -4.10 -7.75 -13.89
CA LEU A 19 -3.20 -8.57 -13.10
C LEU A 19 -3.65 -10.03 -13.18
N PRO A 20 -2.75 -10.99 -13.48
CA PRO A 20 -3.06 -12.43 -13.47
C PRO A 20 -3.76 -12.85 -12.18
N ALA A 21 -4.63 -13.85 -12.21
CA ALA A 21 -5.46 -14.23 -11.06
C ALA A 21 -4.65 -14.71 -9.85
N ASP A 22 -3.46 -15.25 -10.09
CA ASP A 22 -2.51 -15.80 -9.12
C ASP A 22 -1.49 -14.77 -8.60
N ALA A 23 -1.33 -13.63 -9.30
CA ALA A 23 -0.38 -12.61 -8.90
C ALA A 23 -0.75 -11.95 -7.55
N ARG A 24 0.24 -11.51 -6.80
CA ARG A 24 0.04 -10.89 -5.48
C ARG A 24 -0.49 -9.47 -5.57
N VAL A 25 -1.32 -9.08 -4.61
CA VAL A 25 -1.82 -7.70 -4.40
C VAL A 25 -1.36 -7.27 -3.01
N PRO A 26 -0.93 -6.01 -2.82
CA PRO A 26 -0.51 -5.54 -1.50
C PRO A 26 -1.66 -5.50 -0.51
N THR A 27 -1.32 -5.72 0.75
CA THR A 27 -2.17 -5.47 1.91
C THR A 27 -2.22 -3.98 2.25
N ALA A 28 -3.20 -3.56 3.05
CA ALA A 28 -3.25 -2.19 3.54
C ALA A 28 -2.01 -1.83 4.38
N GLY A 29 -1.53 -2.77 5.20
CA GLY A 29 -0.32 -2.63 6.00
C GLY A 29 0.92 -2.35 5.15
N GLU A 30 1.10 -3.07 4.04
CA GLU A 30 2.19 -2.83 3.10
C GLU A 30 2.08 -1.48 2.41
N CYS A 31 0.87 -1.03 2.05
CA CYS A 31 0.67 0.33 1.55
C CYS A 31 1.10 1.41 2.57
N TYR A 32 0.75 1.24 3.85
CA TYR A 32 1.17 2.18 4.89
C TYR A 32 2.68 2.14 5.13
N ARG A 33 3.27 0.94 5.23
CA ARG A 33 4.71 0.74 5.41
C ARG A 33 5.51 1.28 4.22
N PHE A 34 5.02 1.12 2.99
CA PHE A 34 5.66 1.67 1.78
C PHE A 34 5.80 3.19 1.85
N VAL A 35 4.72 3.87 2.25
CA VAL A 35 4.75 5.33 2.42
C VAL A 35 5.69 5.72 3.57
N LEU A 36 5.66 4.99 4.69
CA LEU A 36 6.54 5.22 5.85
C LEU A 36 8.01 4.87 5.62
N SER A 37 8.33 4.04 4.61
CA SER A 37 9.71 3.78 4.19
C SER A 37 10.38 5.01 3.56
N ASN A 38 9.62 6.05 3.19
CA ASN A 38 10.20 7.31 2.76
C ASN A 38 10.58 8.16 3.99
N PRO A 39 11.87 8.52 4.18
CA PRO A 39 12.32 9.26 5.37
C PRO A 39 11.68 10.65 5.53
N HIS A 40 11.06 11.21 4.47
CA HIS A 40 10.36 12.49 4.53
C HIS A 40 8.91 12.37 5.00
N VAL A 41 8.37 11.16 5.18
CA VAL A 41 7.01 10.93 5.69
C VAL A 41 7.10 10.46 7.14
N HIS A 42 6.46 11.22 8.04
CA HIS A 42 6.55 10.99 9.49
C HIS A 42 5.28 10.32 10.05
N CYS A 43 4.18 10.38 9.32
CA CYS A 43 2.88 9.86 9.76
C CYS A 43 2.03 9.47 8.55
N VAL A 44 1.21 8.44 8.70
CA VAL A 44 0.20 8.03 7.73
C VAL A 44 -1.14 7.91 8.42
N LEU A 45 -2.16 8.57 7.87
CA LEU A 45 -3.55 8.37 8.30
C LEU A 45 -4.07 7.05 7.74
N THR A 46 -4.68 6.27 8.64
CA THR A 46 -5.37 5.04 8.29
C THR A 46 -6.86 5.22 8.57
N ALA A 47 -7.72 4.55 7.80
CA ALA A 47 -9.17 4.60 7.98
C ALA A 47 -9.73 3.16 8.12
N PRO A 48 -9.40 2.44 9.22
CA PRO A 48 -9.95 1.12 9.45
C PRO A 48 -11.46 1.20 9.67
N ARG A 49 -12.20 0.28 9.07
CA ARG A 49 -13.66 0.17 9.18
C ARG A 49 -14.12 -0.76 10.30
N SER A 50 -13.17 -1.45 10.91
CA SER A 50 -13.42 -2.40 11.99
C SER A 50 -12.25 -2.46 12.95
N GLU A 51 -12.51 -2.94 14.16
CA GLU A 51 -11.46 -3.18 15.16
C GLU A 51 -10.39 -4.16 14.65
N ARG A 52 -10.80 -5.17 13.85
CA ARG A 52 -9.86 -6.10 13.22
C ARG A 52 -8.88 -5.38 12.30
N GLU A 53 -9.38 -4.53 11.39
CA GLU A 53 -8.52 -3.74 10.49
C GLU A 53 -7.61 -2.79 11.30
N LEU A 54 -8.10 -2.20 12.40
CA LEU A 54 -7.27 -1.37 13.27
C LEU A 54 -6.12 -2.16 13.90
N ARG A 55 -6.40 -3.37 14.41
CA ARG A 55 -5.37 -4.25 14.99
C ARG A 55 -4.34 -4.69 13.94
N GLU A 56 -4.79 -5.00 12.72
CA GLU A 56 -3.91 -5.30 11.57
C GLU A 56 -3.01 -4.11 11.23
N ASN A 57 -3.54 -2.90 11.18
CA ASN A 57 -2.75 -1.69 10.91
C ASN A 57 -1.67 -1.44 11.98
N ILE A 58 -2.02 -1.63 13.26
CA ILE A 58 -1.07 -1.50 14.38
C ILE A 58 0.01 -2.59 14.29
N ALA A 59 -0.37 -3.83 13.97
CA ALA A 59 0.59 -4.91 13.80
C ALA A 59 1.54 -4.65 12.62
N ALA A 60 1.04 -4.11 11.51
CA ALA A 60 1.84 -3.79 10.34
C ALA A 60 2.87 -2.69 10.63
N VAL A 61 2.47 -1.56 11.24
CA VAL A 61 3.41 -0.45 11.49
C VAL A 61 4.54 -0.86 12.46
N ARG A 62 4.28 -1.78 13.39
CA ARG A 62 5.29 -2.31 14.32
C ARG A 62 6.39 -3.12 13.62
N GLN A 63 6.17 -3.59 12.40
CA GLN A 63 7.18 -4.29 11.60
C GLN A 63 8.23 -3.33 11.02
N GLY A 64 8.03 -2.01 11.16
CA GLY A 64 8.94 -1.00 10.64
C GLY A 64 8.85 -0.83 9.12
N PRO A 65 9.86 -0.19 8.50
CA PRO A 65 9.94 -0.01 7.06
C PRO A 65 9.88 -1.33 6.29
N LEU A 66 9.43 -1.28 5.04
CA LEU A 66 9.55 -2.41 4.11
C LEU A 66 11.02 -2.75 3.82
N GLN A 67 11.32 -4.04 3.73
CA GLN A 67 12.60 -4.56 3.23
C GLN A 67 12.75 -4.33 1.72
N GLU A 68 13.95 -4.49 1.17
CA GLU A 68 14.21 -4.15 -0.24
C GLU A 68 13.37 -5.01 -1.20
N GLU A 69 13.15 -6.29 -0.88
CA GLU A 69 12.31 -7.18 -1.70
C GLU A 69 10.83 -6.75 -1.67
N GLU A 70 10.34 -6.31 -0.51
CA GLU A 70 9.00 -5.77 -0.35
C GLU A 70 8.86 -4.43 -1.10
N LEU A 71 9.87 -3.57 -1.06
CA LEU A 71 9.92 -2.31 -1.81
C LEU A 71 9.94 -2.56 -3.32
N ALA A 72 10.74 -3.52 -3.79
CA ALA A 72 10.80 -3.90 -5.19
C ALA A 72 9.42 -4.40 -5.68
N PHE A 73 8.75 -5.23 -4.88
CA PHE A 73 7.37 -5.64 -5.16
C PHE A 73 6.42 -4.45 -5.26
N MET A 74 6.45 -3.53 -4.27
CA MET A 74 5.56 -2.38 -4.26
C MET A 74 5.78 -1.45 -5.46
N ARG A 75 7.04 -1.21 -5.85
CA ARG A 75 7.39 -0.42 -7.04
C ARG A 75 6.87 -1.08 -8.32
N GLY A 76 7.12 -2.38 -8.50
CA GLY A 76 6.64 -3.12 -9.68
C GLY A 76 5.11 -3.21 -9.75
N PHE A 77 4.42 -3.38 -8.62
CA PHE A 77 2.96 -3.29 -8.57
C PHE A 77 2.48 -1.89 -8.97
N GLY A 78 3.16 -0.85 -8.47
CA GLY A 78 2.93 0.54 -8.88
C GLY A 78 3.01 0.71 -10.39
N ASP A 79 4.07 0.21 -11.03
CA ASP A 79 4.26 0.30 -12.48
C ASP A 79 3.12 -0.35 -13.27
N VAL A 80 2.65 -1.52 -12.83
CA VAL A 80 1.49 -2.21 -13.44
C VAL A 80 0.22 -1.36 -13.32
N VAL A 81 0.00 -0.73 -12.17
CA VAL A 81 -1.19 0.09 -11.94
C VAL A 81 -1.10 1.39 -12.76
N HIS A 82 0.06 2.05 -12.79
CA HIS A 82 0.33 3.26 -13.58
C HIS A 82 0.27 3.04 -15.10
N GLY A 83 0.78 1.90 -15.58
CA GLY A 83 0.80 1.53 -16.99
C GLY A 83 -0.59 1.37 -17.63
N GLN A 84 -1.65 1.25 -16.83
CA GLN A 84 -3.03 1.09 -17.32
C GLN A 84 -3.69 2.40 -17.81
N LYS A 85 -2.96 3.53 -17.77
CA LYS A 85 -3.14 4.81 -18.52
C LYS A 85 -4.54 5.43 -18.74
N ARG A 86 -5.63 4.94 -18.14
CA ARG A 86 -6.97 5.58 -18.30
C ARG A 86 -7.38 6.51 -17.16
N TRP A 87 -6.75 6.41 -15.98
CA TRP A 87 -7.22 7.10 -14.75
C TRP A 87 -6.10 7.40 -13.74
N PHE A 88 -4.85 7.53 -14.18
CA PHE A 88 -3.75 8.01 -13.34
C PHE A 88 -3.59 9.52 -13.47
N MET A 89 -4.60 10.22 -12.95
CA MET A 89 -4.58 11.63 -12.57
C MET A 89 -5.48 11.78 -11.36
#